data_AF-A0A7C5DTG6-F1
#
_entry.id   AF-A0A7C5DTG6-F1
#
_cell.length_a   1.000
_cell.length_b   1.000
_cell.length_c   1.000
_cell.angle_alpha   90.00
_cell.angle_beta   90.00
_cell.angle_gamma   90.00
#
_symmetry.space_group_name_H-M   'P 1'
#
loop_
_entity.id
_entity.type
_entity.pdbx_description
1 polymer ?
#
loop_
_entity_poly.entity_id
_entity_poly.type
_entity_poly.pdbx_seq_one_letter_code
_entity_poly.pdbx_strand_id
1 'polypeptide(L)'
;MIHQLEKAHIAIVGGGRFCLALLKSLFGEGLGAKQPNVIGVADLNPEAIGLAYAGDMGIFTTTDYKELFKLENLDLIIELTKDIGLGEDIILNKPPGVQFVDSFEARSILQQLSINAKKTEVLKKLREARNNDTEVEDLFEQFYESTIQLTKEQDVFTQTSRKEMVAGEKALFQAIQGSTIATFLINKNHVVTHWNKACEKLTGYSADQILGTNHQWKPFRSKERPIMADLILDGVKEEEVWRYYGAKWKKSDLIEGAYEAEEYFEHLGDDGKWLFFTAAPIKNA
;
A
#
# COMPACT_ATOMS: atom_id res chain seq x y z
N MET A 1 0.87 -19.79 -5.42
CA MET A 1 -0.23 -18.93 -4.93
C MET A 1 -1.59 -19.60 -5.05
N ILE A 2 -2.09 -20.00 -6.24
CA ILE A 2 -3.38 -20.72 -6.34
C ILE A 2 -3.46 -21.95 -5.41
N HIS A 3 -2.39 -22.75 -5.29
CA HIS A 3 -2.37 -23.91 -4.40
C HIS A 3 -2.58 -23.55 -2.91
N GLN A 4 -2.31 -22.31 -2.50
CA GLN A 4 -2.57 -21.84 -1.13
C GLN A 4 -4.07 -21.57 -0.92
N LEU A 5 -4.84 -21.32 -1.98
CA LEU A 5 -6.28 -21.09 -1.90
C LEU A 5 -7.07 -22.40 -1.84
N GLU A 6 -6.53 -23.49 -2.41
CA GLU A 6 -7.21 -24.77 -2.66
C GLU A 6 -7.86 -25.44 -1.42
N LYS A 7 -7.53 -24.98 -0.20
CA LYS A 7 -8.11 -25.45 1.07
C LYS A 7 -8.24 -24.36 2.14
N ALA A 8 -8.02 -23.10 1.78
CA ALA A 8 -8.06 -22.00 2.74
C ALA A 8 -9.50 -21.60 3.02
N HIS A 9 -9.76 -21.22 4.27
CA HIS A 9 -10.93 -20.44 4.65
C HIS A 9 -10.62 -18.96 4.46
N ILE A 10 -11.34 -18.34 3.54
CA ILE A 10 -11.03 -17.01 3.02
C ILE A 10 -12.11 -16.03 3.48
N ALA A 11 -11.68 -14.89 4.01
CA ALA A 11 -12.52 -13.72 4.15
C ALA A 11 -12.10 -12.64 3.14
N ILE A 12 -13.06 -11.88 2.64
CA ILE A 12 -12.84 -10.85 1.63
C ILE A 12 -13.29 -9.49 2.16
N VAL A 13 -12.46 -8.46 2.01
CA VAL A 13 -12.79 -7.07 2.35
C VAL A 13 -12.91 -6.27 1.05
N GLY A 14 -14.08 -5.69 0.82
CA GLY A 14 -14.50 -5.06 -0.43
C GLY A 14 -15.38 -6.01 -1.25
N GLY A 15 -16.69 -5.75 -1.27
CA GLY A 15 -17.76 -6.49 -1.94
C GLY A 15 -18.18 -5.90 -3.28
N GLY A 16 -17.31 -5.13 -3.95
CA GLY A 16 -17.61 -4.51 -5.25
C GLY A 16 -17.63 -5.47 -6.46
N ARG A 17 -17.53 -4.91 -7.67
CA ARG A 17 -17.52 -5.70 -8.94
C ARG A 17 -16.40 -6.72 -9.01
N PHE A 18 -15.23 -6.37 -8.48
CA PHE A 18 -14.06 -7.24 -8.47
C PHE A 18 -14.29 -8.45 -7.55
N CYS A 19 -14.90 -8.24 -6.38
CA CYS A 19 -15.33 -9.33 -5.49
C CYS A 19 -16.27 -10.29 -6.20
N LEU A 20 -17.30 -9.78 -6.88
CA LEU A 20 -18.22 -10.61 -7.66
C LEU A 20 -17.48 -11.47 -8.70
N ALA A 21 -16.53 -10.88 -9.44
CA ALA A 21 -15.73 -11.61 -10.42
C ALA A 21 -14.87 -12.69 -9.76
N LEU A 22 -14.24 -12.37 -8.61
CA LEU A 22 -13.44 -13.32 -7.84
C LEU A 22 -14.27 -14.47 -7.31
N LEU A 23 -15.41 -14.21 -6.68
CA LEU A 23 -16.33 -15.24 -6.18
C LEU A 23 -16.77 -16.18 -7.31
N LYS A 24 -17.20 -15.63 -8.45
CA LYS A 24 -17.59 -16.45 -9.62
C LYS A 24 -16.46 -17.32 -10.14
N SER A 25 -15.23 -16.81 -10.15
CA SER A 25 -14.06 -17.58 -10.58
C SER A 25 -13.66 -18.68 -9.57
N LEU A 26 -13.81 -18.41 -8.26
CA LEU A 26 -13.53 -19.37 -7.19
C LEU A 26 -14.55 -20.51 -7.14
N PHE A 27 -15.83 -20.22 -7.41
CA PHE A 27 -16.91 -21.23 -7.45
C PHE A 27 -17.09 -21.88 -8.83
N GLY A 28 -16.35 -21.44 -9.85
CA GLY A 28 -16.43 -21.98 -11.20
C GLY A 28 -15.97 -23.44 -11.31
N GLU A 29 -16.44 -24.12 -12.35
CA GLU A 29 -16.13 -25.55 -12.62
C GLU A 29 -14.62 -25.83 -12.85
N GLY A 30 -13.82 -24.80 -13.10
CA GLY A 30 -12.40 -24.92 -13.42
C GLY A 30 -11.49 -25.39 -12.28
N LEU A 31 -11.96 -25.35 -11.02
CA LEU A 31 -11.17 -25.69 -9.82
C LEU A 31 -11.39 -27.15 -9.32
N GLY A 32 -12.42 -27.85 -9.81
CA GLY A 32 -12.70 -29.23 -9.41
C GLY A 32 -12.91 -29.42 -7.90
N ALA A 33 -12.38 -30.51 -7.32
CA ALA A 33 -12.56 -30.86 -5.90
C ALA A 33 -11.71 -30.03 -4.89
N LYS A 34 -11.09 -28.93 -5.36
CA LYS A 34 -10.18 -28.09 -4.57
C LYS A 34 -10.68 -26.65 -4.47
N GLN A 35 -11.99 -26.48 -4.37
CA GLN A 35 -12.59 -25.15 -4.29
C GLN A 35 -12.21 -24.48 -2.96
N PRO A 36 -11.69 -23.24 -3.01
CA PRO A 36 -11.45 -22.45 -1.81
C PRO A 36 -12.75 -22.18 -1.05
N ASN A 37 -12.69 -22.14 0.28
CA ASN A 37 -13.87 -21.91 1.11
C ASN A 37 -13.96 -20.43 1.46
N VAL A 38 -14.78 -19.66 0.74
CA VAL A 38 -15.04 -18.26 1.13
C VAL A 38 -16.07 -18.25 2.25
N ILE A 39 -15.63 -17.85 3.44
CA ILE A 39 -16.43 -17.90 4.68
C ILE A 39 -16.98 -16.55 5.11
N GLY A 40 -16.50 -15.44 4.54
CA GLY A 40 -17.01 -14.11 4.86
C GLY A 40 -16.68 -13.04 3.83
N VAL A 41 -17.57 -12.08 3.64
CA VAL A 41 -17.35 -10.88 2.81
C VAL A 41 -17.81 -9.64 3.57
N ALA A 42 -17.00 -8.58 3.56
CA ALA A 42 -17.37 -7.29 4.13
C ALA A 42 -17.32 -6.17 3.08
N ASP A 43 -18.26 -5.23 3.13
CA ASP A 43 -18.21 -3.97 2.39
C ASP A 43 -18.96 -2.88 3.16
N LEU A 44 -18.42 -1.66 3.21
CA LEU A 44 -19.11 -0.53 3.84
C LEU A 44 -20.46 -0.21 3.16
N ASN A 45 -20.57 -0.50 1.87
CA ASN A 45 -21.82 -0.38 1.12
C ASN A 45 -22.61 -1.70 1.21
N PRO A 46 -23.75 -1.74 1.94
CA PRO A 46 -24.58 -2.94 2.04
C PRO A 46 -25.21 -3.35 0.70
N GLU A 47 -25.27 -2.46 -0.29
CA GLU A 47 -25.80 -2.73 -1.64
C GLU A 47 -24.70 -3.15 -2.64
N ALA A 48 -23.47 -3.38 -2.17
CA ALA A 48 -22.37 -3.78 -3.05
C ALA A 48 -22.68 -5.14 -3.71
N ILE A 49 -22.54 -5.20 -5.05
CA ILE A 49 -23.04 -6.34 -5.83
C ILE A 49 -22.36 -7.69 -5.51
N GLY A 50 -21.08 -7.66 -5.11
CA GLY A 50 -20.34 -8.85 -4.69
C GLY A 50 -20.72 -9.26 -3.27
N LEU A 51 -21.04 -8.30 -2.39
CA LEU A 51 -21.59 -8.57 -1.06
C LEU A 51 -22.97 -9.25 -1.18
N ALA A 52 -23.86 -8.72 -2.01
CA ALA A 52 -25.17 -9.31 -2.27
C ALA A 52 -25.06 -10.74 -2.80
N TYR A 53 -24.19 -10.95 -3.81
CA TYR A 53 -23.95 -12.29 -4.37
C TYR A 53 -23.38 -13.27 -3.34
N ALA A 54 -22.48 -12.82 -2.44
CA ALA A 54 -21.97 -13.66 -1.36
C ALA A 54 -23.10 -14.08 -0.40
N GLY A 55 -24.00 -13.15 -0.05
CA GLY A 55 -25.18 -13.44 0.76
C GLY A 55 -26.10 -14.47 0.11
N ASP A 56 -26.36 -14.35 -1.20
CA ASP A 56 -27.16 -15.33 -1.96
C ASP A 56 -26.53 -16.74 -1.97
N MET A 57 -25.20 -16.83 -1.83
CA MET A 57 -24.47 -18.09 -1.71
C MET A 57 -24.39 -18.64 -0.27
N GLY A 58 -25.01 -17.95 0.70
CA GLY A 58 -25.00 -18.34 2.11
C GLY A 58 -23.68 -18.03 2.84
N ILE A 59 -22.83 -17.18 2.26
CA ILE A 59 -21.59 -16.71 2.87
C ILE A 59 -21.94 -15.63 3.90
N PHE A 60 -21.24 -15.60 5.03
CA PHE A 60 -21.42 -14.52 6.02
C PHE A 60 -21.10 -13.16 5.39
N THR A 61 -21.99 -12.19 5.54
CA THR A 61 -21.79 -10.83 5.05
C THR A 61 -21.95 -9.81 6.16
N THR A 62 -21.17 -8.73 6.09
CA THR A 62 -21.18 -7.67 7.10
C THR A 62 -20.77 -6.32 6.50
N THR A 63 -21.10 -5.23 7.20
CA THR A 63 -20.60 -3.89 6.87
C THR A 63 -19.38 -3.48 7.72
N ASP A 64 -19.00 -4.29 8.70
CA ASP A 64 -17.79 -4.11 9.52
C ASP A 64 -16.81 -5.26 9.28
N TYR A 65 -15.70 -4.99 8.58
CA TYR A 65 -14.69 -6.00 8.29
C TYR A 65 -14.06 -6.62 9.55
N LYS A 66 -14.09 -5.93 10.70
CA LYS A 66 -13.55 -6.47 11.95
C LYS A 66 -14.33 -7.66 12.46
N GLU A 67 -15.59 -7.83 12.03
CA GLU A 67 -16.36 -9.04 12.32
C GLU A 67 -15.78 -10.27 11.62
N LEU A 68 -15.12 -10.10 10.47
CA LEU A 68 -14.45 -11.20 9.77
C LEU A 68 -13.33 -11.82 10.61
N PHE A 69 -12.66 -11.05 11.47
CA PHE A 69 -11.60 -11.54 12.35
C PHE A 69 -12.10 -12.54 13.41
N LYS A 70 -13.41 -12.57 13.64
CA LYS A 70 -14.06 -13.45 14.62
C LYS A 70 -14.46 -14.80 14.01
N LEU A 71 -14.30 -14.98 12.71
CA LEU A 71 -14.67 -16.21 12.03
C LEU A 71 -13.72 -17.35 12.41
N GLU A 72 -14.29 -18.50 12.74
CA GLU A 72 -13.52 -19.70 13.08
C GLU A 72 -12.78 -20.25 11.87
N ASN A 73 -11.57 -20.77 12.10
CA ASN A 73 -10.69 -21.36 11.10
C ASN A 73 -10.30 -20.43 9.94
N LEU A 74 -10.41 -19.10 10.09
CA LEU A 74 -9.96 -18.15 9.10
C LEU A 74 -8.46 -18.33 8.81
N ASP A 75 -8.12 -18.58 7.54
CA ASP A 75 -6.74 -18.80 7.10
C ASP A 75 -6.18 -17.57 6.36
N LEU A 76 -7.04 -16.86 5.62
CA LEU A 76 -6.63 -15.82 4.69
C LEU A 76 -7.64 -14.67 4.63
N ILE A 77 -7.14 -13.44 4.60
CA ILE A 77 -7.91 -12.24 4.29
C ILE A 77 -7.43 -11.65 2.96
N ILE A 78 -8.37 -11.44 2.04
CA ILE A 78 -8.13 -10.78 0.75
C ILE A 78 -8.76 -9.39 0.79
N GLU A 79 -7.92 -8.36 0.66
CA GLU A 79 -8.32 -6.97 0.61
C GLU A 79 -8.47 -6.53 -0.86
N LEU A 80 -9.64 -6.04 -1.25
CA LEU A 80 -10.01 -5.72 -2.64
C LEU A 80 -10.31 -4.25 -2.88
N THR A 81 -10.19 -3.42 -1.84
CA THR A 81 -10.34 -1.97 -1.94
C THR A 81 -9.04 -1.35 -2.48
N LYS A 82 -9.03 -0.02 -2.61
CA LYS A 82 -7.83 0.76 -2.94
C LYS A 82 -7.32 1.55 -1.74
N ASP A 83 -7.86 1.26 -0.56
CA ASP A 83 -7.55 1.97 0.67
C ASP A 83 -6.29 1.37 1.30
N ILE A 84 -5.16 2.07 1.13
CA ILE A 84 -3.87 1.68 1.70
C ILE A 84 -3.94 1.62 3.23
N GLY A 85 -4.64 2.57 3.87
CA GLY A 85 -4.77 2.62 5.32
C GLY A 85 -5.58 1.45 5.87
N LEU A 86 -6.60 0.99 5.14
CA LEU A 86 -7.34 -0.22 5.48
C LEU A 86 -6.45 -1.47 5.42
N GLY A 87 -5.61 -1.60 4.40
CA GLY A 87 -4.67 -2.70 4.28
C GLY A 87 -3.69 -2.76 5.47
N GLU A 88 -3.13 -1.61 5.86
CA GLU A 88 -2.26 -1.50 7.04
C GLU A 88 -2.99 -1.87 8.33
N ASP A 89 -4.21 -1.38 8.54
CA ASP A 89 -5.00 -1.70 9.73
C ASP A 89 -5.27 -3.21 9.81
N ILE A 90 -5.61 -3.87 8.70
CA ILE A 90 -5.81 -5.32 8.66
C ILE A 90 -4.50 -6.04 8.99
N ILE A 91 -3.37 -5.63 8.43
CA ILE A 91 -2.07 -6.25 8.72
C ILE A 91 -1.73 -6.17 10.21
N LEU A 92 -1.99 -5.03 10.84
CA LEU A 92 -1.71 -4.79 12.26
C LEU A 92 -2.66 -5.54 13.20
N ASN A 93 -3.93 -5.70 12.83
CA ASN A 93 -4.98 -6.20 13.72
C ASN A 93 -5.50 -7.61 13.40
N LYS A 94 -5.12 -8.21 12.26
CA LYS A 94 -5.57 -9.56 11.89
C LYS A 94 -5.16 -10.60 12.94
N PRO A 95 -5.94 -11.69 13.11
CA PRO A 95 -5.59 -12.74 14.05
C PRO A 95 -4.22 -13.38 13.75
N PRO A 96 -3.49 -13.87 14.77
CA PRO A 96 -2.23 -14.58 14.59
C PRO A 96 -2.38 -15.78 13.65
N GLY A 97 -1.44 -15.96 12.72
CA GLY A 97 -1.46 -17.06 11.74
C GLY A 97 -2.28 -16.79 10.48
N VAL A 98 -3.21 -15.82 10.50
CA VAL A 98 -4.00 -15.43 9.31
C VAL A 98 -3.11 -14.72 8.31
N GLN A 99 -3.15 -15.15 7.04
CA GLN A 99 -2.43 -14.51 5.96
C GLN A 99 -3.20 -13.29 5.42
N PHE A 100 -2.48 -12.35 4.83
CA PHE A 100 -3.05 -11.17 4.19
C PHE A 100 -2.63 -11.14 2.73
N VAL A 101 -3.58 -10.87 1.83
CA VAL A 101 -3.39 -10.69 0.40
C VAL A 101 -3.97 -9.33 0.04
N ASP A 102 -3.13 -8.46 -0.50
CA ASP A 102 -3.56 -7.13 -0.93
C ASP A 102 -4.32 -7.16 -2.27
N SER A 103 -4.85 -6.01 -2.67
CA SER A 103 -5.61 -5.90 -3.92
C SER A 103 -4.79 -6.21 -5.17
N PHE A 104 -3.45 -6.06 -5.14
CA PHE A 104 -2.57 -6.35 -6.26
C PHE A 104 -2.36 -7.86 -6.43
N GLU A 105 -2.05 -8.56 -5.35
CA GLU A 105 -1.96 -10.02 -5.34
C GLU A 105 -3.30 -10.67 -5.69
N ALA A 106 -4.42 -10.14 -5.17
CA ALA A 106 -5.76 -10.60 -5.50
C ALA A 106 -6.08 -10.50 -7.01
N ARG A 107 -5.60 -9.45 -7.68
CA ARG A 107 -5.70 -9.28 -9.15
C ARG A 107 -4.92 -10.35 -9.90
N SER A 108 -3.72 -10.70 -9.44
CA SER A 108 -2.95 -11.79 -10.03
C SER A 108 -3.66 -13.13 -9.88
N ILE A 109 -4.23 -13.38 -8.69
CA ILE A 109 -5.03 -14.59 -8.41
C ILE A 109 -6.21 -14.70 -9.39
N LEU A 110 -7.03 -13.64 -9.51
CA LEU A 110 -8.20 -13.67 -10.39
C LEU A 110 -7.81 -13.97 -11.84
N GLN A 111 -6.74 -13.37 -12.34
CA GLN A 111 -6.28 -13.61 -13.70
C GLN A 111 -5.85 -15.07 -13.91
N GLN A 112 -5.07 -15.63 -12.99
CA GLN A 112 -4.66 -17.02 -13.09
C GLN A 112 -5.88 -17.97 -13.08
N LEU A 113 -6.90 -17.66 -12.27
CA LEU A 113 -8.17 -18.41 -12.28
C LEU A 113 -8.89 -18.29 -13.63
N SER A 114 -8.99 -17.09 -14.20
CA SER A 114 -9.63 -16.87 -15.51
C SER A 114 -8.90 -17.60 -16.65
N ILE A 115 -7.57 -17.56 -16.67
CA ILE A 115 -6.76 -18.28 -17.66
C ILE A 115 -6.94 -19.80 -17.50
N ASN A 116 -6.92 -20.31 -16.26
CA ASN A 116 -7.13 -21.72 -15.99
C ASN A 116 -8.54 -22.20 -16.39
N ALA A 117 -9.57 -21.40 -16.11
CA ALA A 117 -10.94 -21.69 -16.54
C ALA A 117 -11.02 -21.79 -18.08
N LYS A 118 -10.40 -20.84 -18.80
CA LYS A 118 -10.37 -20.85 -20.27
C LYS A 118 -9.60 -22.05 -20.82
N LYS A 119 -8.46 -22.39 -20.19
CA LYS A 119 -7.68 -23.60 -20.54
C LYS A 119 -8.54 -24.86 -20.40
N THR A 120 -9.28 -24.99 -19.31
CA THR A 120 -10.16 -26.15 -19.07
C THR A 120 -11.28 -26.24 -20.12
N GLU A 121 -11.89 -25.12 -20.50
CA GLU A 121 -12.89 -25.06 -21.58
C GLU A 121 -12.31 -25.55 -22.92
N VAL A 122 -11.13 -25.04 -23.29
CA VAL A 122 -10.46 -25.40 -24.55
C VAL A 122 -10.04 -26.86 -24.56
N LEU A 123 -9.50 -27.38 -23.44
CA LEU A 123 -9.16 -28.80 -23.31
C LEU A 123 -10.38 -29.72 -23.46
N LYS A 124 -11.56 -29.28 -23.02
CA LYS A 124 -12.81 -30.05 -23.23
C LYS A 124 -13.16 -30.10 -24.71
N LYS A 125 -13.13 -28.96 -25.41
CA LYS A 125 -13.39 -28.90 -26.87
C LYS A 125 -12.39 -29.72 -27.67
N LEU A 126 -11.10 -29.66 -27.31
CA LEU A 126 -10.05 -30.45 -27.96
C LEU A 126 -10.30 -31.97 -27.85
N ARG A 127 -10.83 -32.44 -26.71
CA ARG A 127 -11.20 -33.86 -26.55
C ARG A 127 -12.37 -34.28 -27.44
N GLU A 128 -13.22 -33.33 -27.82
CA GLU A 128 -14.39 -33.54 -28.68
C GLU A 128 -14.04 -33.46 -30.18
N ALA A 129 -12.95 -32.79 -30.56
CA ALA A 129 -12.58 -32.43 -31.94
C ALA A 129 -12.10 -33.58 -32.87
N ARG A 130 -12.21 -34.87 -32.48
CA ARG A 130 -11.99 -36.09 -33.31
C ARG A 130 -10.90 -36.01 -34.42
N ASN A 131 -9.72 -35.46 -34.14
CA ASN A 131 -8.57 -35.32 -35.08
C ASN A 131 -8.80 -34.37 -36.27
N ASN A 132 -9.61 -33.31 -36.11
CA ASN A 132 -9.68 -32.23 -37.08
C ASN A 132 -8.57 -31.19 -36.80
N ASP A 133 -7.44 -31.30 -37.52
CA ASP A 133 -6.27 -30.44 -37.31
C ASP A 133 -6.60 -28.94 -37.41
N THR A 134 -7.47 -28.55 -38.35
CA THR A 134 -7.91 -27.15 -38.51
C THR A 134 -8.69 -26.65 -37.29
N GLU A 135 -9.56 -27.47 -36.72
CA GLU A 135 -10.32 -27.12 -35.52
C GLU A 135 -9.42 -27.04 -34.28
N VAL A 136 -8.38 -27.88 -34.21
CA VAL A 136 -7.37 -27.81 -33.14
C VAL A 136 -6.56 -26.51 -33.24
N GLU A 137 -6.12 -26.12 -34.45
CA GLU A 137 -5.42 -24.86 -34.71
C GLU A 137 -6.30 -23.66 -34.33
N ASP A 138 -7.56 -23.64 -34.75
CA ASP A 138 -8.51 -22.58 -34.43
C ASP A 138 -8.74 -22.44 -32.90
N LEU A 139 -8.87 -23.56 -32.19
CA LEU A 139 -9.02 -23.56 -30.73
C LEU A 139 -7.78 -23.02 -30.01
N PHE A 140 -6.59 -23.30 -30.53
CA PHE A 140 -5.34 -22.77 -29.98
C PHE A 140 -5.22 -21.27 -30.22
N GLU A 141 -5.52 -20.78 -31.42
CA GLU A 141 -5.47 -19.36 -31.75
C GLU A 141 -6.47 -18.56 -30.89
N GLN A 142 -7.69 -19.08 -30.73
CA GLN A 142 -8.69 -18.47 -29.84
C GLN A 142 -8.23 -18.41 -28.38
N PHE A 143 -7.56 -19.47 -27.89
CA PHE A 143 -6.99 -19.47 -26.55
C PHE A 143 -5.88 -18.44 -26.41
N TYR A 144 -4.96 -18.38 -27.38
CA TYR A 144 -3.85 -17.44 -27.39
C TYR A 144 -4.33 -15.99 -27.37
N GLU A 145 -5.23 -15.60 -28.28
CA GLU A 145 -5.82 -14.27 -28.33
C GLU A 145 -6.57 -13.92 -27.03
N SER A 146 -7.31 -14.88 -26.46
CA SER A 146 -7.98 -14.70 -25.16
C SER A 146 -6.96 -14.41 -24.04
N THR A 147 -5.83 -15.11 -24.01
CA THR A 147 -4.78 -14.87 -23.00
C THR A 147 -4.11 -13.52 -23.15
N ILE A 148 -3.87 -13.06 -24.38
CA ILE A 148 -3.36 -11.70 -24.65
C ILE A 148 -4.33 -10.66 -24.09
N GLN A 149 -5.63 -10.80 -24.37
CA GLN A 149 -6.64 -9.85 -23.92
C GLN A 149 -6.74 -9.80 -22.39
N LEU A 150 -6.76 -10.95 -21.72
CA LEU A 150 -6.77 -11.05 -20.25
C LEU A 150 -5.52 -10.44 -19.59
N THR A 151 -4.40 -10.39 -20.30
CA THR A 151 -3.13 -9.82 -19.79
C THR A 151 -3.08 -8.31 -20.00
N LYS A 152 -3.59 -7.80 -21.13
CA LYS A 152 -3.66 -6.35 -21.42
C LYS A 152 -4.47 -5.57 -20.38
N GLU A 153 -5.55 -6.16 -19.85
CA GLU A 153 -6.40 -5.51 -18.84
C GLU A 153 -5.66 -5.22 -17.53
N GLN A 154 -4.66 -6.04 -17.16
CA GLN A 154 -3.81 -5.79 -15.99
C GLN A 154 -2.75 -4.72 -16.23
N ASP A 155 -2.19 -4.66 -17.43
CA ASP A 155 -1.19 -3.66 -17.79
C ASP A 155 -1.75 -2.26 -17.65
N VAL A 156 -2.99 -2.03 -18.08
CA VAL A 156 -3.63 -0.72 -17.96
C VAL A 156 -3.76 -0.30 -16.49
N PHE A 157 -4.18 -1.21 -15.61
CA PHE A 157 -4.31 -0.91 -14.17
C PHE A 157 -2.95 -0.62 -13.52
N THR A 158 -1.96 -1.46 -13.77
CA THR A 158 -0.61 -1.33 -13.21
C THR A 158 0.05 -0.04 -13.70
N GLN A 159 -0.10 0.28 -14.99
CA GLN A 159 0.38 1.53 -15.57
C GLN A 159 -0.35 2.76 -15.00
N THR A 160 -1.66 2.68 -14.78
CA THR A 160 -2.44 3.79 -14.24
C THR A 160 -2.04 4.08 -12.80
N SER A 161 -1.98 3.06 -11.95
CA SER A 161 -1.55 3.19 -10.55
C SER A 161 -0.12 3.73 -10.47
N ARG A 162 0.80 3.22 -11.30
CA ARG A 162 2.17 3.74 -11.37
C ARG A 162 2.21 5.21 -11.83
N LYS A 163 1.39 5.59 -12.81
CA LYS A 163 1.29 6.99 -13.27
C LYS A 163 0.74 7.90 -12.17
N GLU A 164 -0.27 7.44 -11.43
CA GLU A 164 -0.84 8.17 -10.29
C GLU A 164 0.19 8.34 -9.17
N MET A 165 0.95 7.31 -8.83
CA MET A 165 2.05 7.40 -7.85
C MET A 165 3.10 8.42 -8.28
N VAL A 166 3.58 8.35 -9.53
CA VAL A 166 4.56 9.31 -10.06
C VAL A 166 4.00 10.73 -10.09
N ALA A 167 2.72 10.90 -10.43
CA ALA A 167 2.06 12.20 -10.42
C ALA A 167 1.93 12.75 -8.99
N GLY A 168 1.58 11.92 -8.02
CA GLY A 168 1.50 12.26 -6.60
C GLY A 168 2.87 12.65 -6.03
N GLU A 169 3.90 11.86 -6.28
CA GLU A 169 5.29 12.16 -5.90
C GLU A 169 5.75 13.49 -6.50
N LYS A 170 5.47 13.72 -7.78
CA LYS A 170 5.78 14.99 -8.43
C LYS A 170 5.03 16.17 -7.81
N ALA A 171 3.75 16.00 -7.47
CA ALA A 171 2.97 17.04 -6.82
C ALA A 171 3.51 17.39 -5.43
N LEU A 172 3.85 16.38 -4.61
CA LEU A 172 4.48 16.57 -3.30
C LEU A 172 5.83 17.30 -3.43
N PHE A 173 6.67 16.86 -4.37
CA PHE A 173 7.94 17.52 -4.64
C PHE A 173 7.74 19.00 -5.00
N GLN A 174 6.79 19.32 -5.89
CA GLN A 174 6.50 20.70 -6.27
C GLN A 174 5.94 21.53 -5.10
N ALA A 175 5.06 20.97 -4.28
CA ALA A 175 4.52 21.65 -3.10
C ALA A 175 5.63 21.99 -2.09
N ILE A 176 6.53 21.03 -1.81
CA ILE A 176 7.67 21.23 -0.90
C ILE A 176 8.66 22.25 -1.47
N GLN A 177 8.99 22.15 -2.76
CA GLN A 177 9.92 23.09 -3.42
C GLN A 177 9.35 24.50 -3.53
N GLY A 178 8.03 24.64 -3.70
CA GLY A 178 7.34 25.93 -3.75
C GLY A 178 7.10 26.57 -2.38
N SER A 179 7.28 25.84 -1.28
CA SER A 179 7.16 26.37 0.08
C SER A 179 8.24 27.42 0.36
N THR A 180 7.84 28.56 0.91
CA THR A 180 8.75 29.60 1.39
C THR A 180 9.33 29.28 2.78
N ILE A 181 8.80 28.26 3.45
CA ILE A 181 9.30 27.76 4.72
C ILE A 181 10.40 26.73 4.44
N ALA A 182 11.53 26.84 5.13
CA ALA A 182 12.60 25.85 5.05
C ALA A 182 12.08 24.48 5.52
N THR A 183 12.02 23.52 4.60
CA THR A 183 11.46 22.20 4.85
C THR A 183 12.32 21.12 4.20
N PHE A 184 12.58 20.06 4.95
CA PHE A 184 13.23 18.86 4.47
C PHE A 184 12.52 17.62 5.02
N LEU A 185 12.74 16.48 4.37
CA LEU A 185 12.17 15.18 4.76
C LEU A 185 13.27 14.14 4.89
N ILE A 186 13.12 13.23 5.86
CA ILE A 186 13.94 12.02 5.98
C ILE A 186 13.05 10.78 5.85
N ASN A 187 13.59 9.70 5.29
CA ASN A 187 12.91 8.40 5.25
C ASN A 187 13.23 7.56 6.50
N LYS A 188 12.64 6.35 6.58
CA LYS A 188 12.82 5.39 7.69
C LYS A 188 14.27 4.94 7.94
N ASN A 189 15.19 5.22 7.03
CA ASN A 189 16.61 4.90 7.16
C ASN A 189 17.44 6.16 7.50
N HIS A 190 16.79 7.24 7.97
CA HIS A 190 17.39 8.55 8.26
C HIS A 190 18.06 9.22 7.07
N VAL A 191 17.64 8.87 5.85
CA VAL A 191 18.18 9.46 4.62
C VAL A 191 17.31 10.62 4.18
N VAL A 192 17.92 11.77 3.89
CA VAL A 192 17.23 12.96 3.38
C VAL A 192 16.69 12.70 1.98
N THR A 193 15.37 12.80 1.84
CA THR A 193 14.66 12.60 0.56
C THR A 193 14.25 13.90 -0.10
N HIS A 194 14.06 14.96 0.68
CA HIS A 194 13.67 16.27 0.18
C HIS A 194 14.46 17.36 0.90
N TRP A 195 14.91 18.35 0.14
CA TRP A 195 15.58 19.55 0.63
C TRP A 195 15.12 20.71 -0.25
N ASN A 196 14.28 21.60 0.29
CA ASN A 196 13.65 22.64 -0.53
C ASN A 196 14.52 23.89 -0.72
N LYS A 197 14.14 24.75 -1.67
CA LYS A 197 14.87 26.00 -1.96
C LYS A 197 14.99 26.93 -0.76
N ALA A 198 14.02 26.94 0.15
CA ALA A 198 14.09 27.71 1.38
C ALA A 198 15.15 27.13 2.35
N CYS A 199 15.26 25.81 2.46
CA CYS A 199 16.31 25.11 3.19
C CYS A 199 17.70 25.42 2.62
N GLU A 200 17.87 25.37 1.29
CA GLU A 200 19.15 25.72 0.66
C GLU A 200 19.59 27.15 1.00
N LYS A 201 18.66 28.11 0.90
CA LYS A 201 18.94 29.52 1.23
C LYS A 201 19.20 29.75 2.70
N LEU A 202 18.45 29.08 3.58
CA LEU A 202 18.59 29.24 5.02
C LEU A 202 19.94 28.70 5.52
N THR A 203 20.35 27.56 4.98
CA THR A 203 21.49 26.79 5.49
C THR A 203 22.78 26.99 4.72
N GLY A 204 22.70 27.43 3.46
CA GLY A 204 23.83 27.46 2.53
C GLY A 204 24.20 26.11 1.91
N TYR A 205 23.54 25.01 2.30
CA TYR A 205 23.78 23.68 1.73
C TYR A 205 22.83 23.42 0.58
N SER A 206 23.37 23.08 -0.60
CA SER A 206 22.54 22.70 -1.74
C SER A 206 21.92 21.32 -1.54
N ALA A 207 20.80 21.08 -2.22
CA ALA A 207 20.13 19.79 -2.24
C ALA A 207 21.08 18.68 -2.71
N ASP A 208 21.93 18.94 -3.72
CA ASP A 208 22.91 17.97 -4.23
C ASP A 208 23.94 17.51 -3.18
N GLN A 209 24.19 18.32 -2.15
CA GLN A 209 25.13 17.96 -1.07
C GLN A 209 24.48 17.11 0.04
N ILE A 210 23.16 17.18 0.17
CA ILE A 210 22.43 16.62 1.33
C ILE A 210 21.52 15.46 0.93
N LEU A 211 20.85 15.53 -0.22
CA LEU A 211 19.94 14.49 -0.69
C LEU A 211 20.64 13.13 -0.81
N GLY A 212 19.96 12.07 -0.38
CA GLY A 212 20.51 10.72 -0.40
C GLY A 212 21.53 10.42 0.72
N THR A 213 21.77 11.36 1.62
CA THR A 213 22.67 11.18 2.78
C THR A 213 21.90 11.21 4.09
N ASN A 214 22.55 10.86 5.20
CA ASN A 214 22.08 11.06 6.57
C ASN A 214 22.66 12.32 7.23
N HIS A 215 22.97 13.35 6.42
CA HIS A 215 23.65 14.57 6.87
C HIS A 215 22.72 15.73 7.23
N GLN A 216 21.43 15.48 7.49
CA GLN A 216 20.45 16.50 7.91
C GLN A 216 20.92 17.32 9.12
N TRP A 217 21.77 16.76 9.97
CA TRP A 217 22.33 17.43 11.15
C TRP A 217 23.40 18.48 10.81
N LYS A 218 24.14 18.32 9.70
CA LYS A 218 25.34 19.12 9.38
C LYS A 218 25.09 20.62 9.34
N PRO A 219 23.99 21.11 8.73
CA PRO A 219 23.72 22.54 8.70
C PRO A 219 23.44 23.15 10.07
N PHE A 220 23.08 22.34 11.07
CA PHE A 220 22.56 22.80 12.35
C PHE A 220 23.49 22.51 13.51
N ARG A 221 24.39 21.51 13.38
CA ARG A 221 25.22 20.97 14.47
C ARG A 221 26.68 20.86 14.06
N SER A 222 27.56 21.20 14.99
CA SER A 222 29.02 21.09 14.82
C SER A 222 29.55 19.66 14.87
N LYS A 223 28.78 18.71 15.43
CA LYS A 223 29.09 17.28 15.50
C LYS A 223 27.86 16.45 15.15
N GLU A 224 28.11 15.27 14.63
CA GLU A 224 27.08 14.30 14.29
C GLU A 224 26.23 13.95 15.51
N ARG A 225 24.92 14.15 15.39
CA ARG A 225 23.91 13.78 16.38
C ARG A 225 22.53 13.74 15.72
N PRO A 226 21.59 12.94 16.25
CA PRO A 226 20.21 12.98 15.80
C PRO A 226 19.62 14.37 16.02
N ILE A 227 18.77 14.79 15.08
CA ILE A 227 17.91 15.95 15.23
C ILE A 227 16.46 15.51 15.51
N MET A 228 15.57 16.45 15.80
CA MET A 228 14.19 16.18 16.22
C MET A 228 13.46 15.20 15.28
N ALA A 229 13.68 15.31 13.98
CA ALA A 229 13.12 14.38 12.99
C ALA A 229 13.58 12.93 13.20
N ASP A 230 14.86 12.72 13.51
CA ASP A 230 15.41 11.39 13.81
C ASP A 230 14.82 10.84 15.11
N LEU A 231 14.75 11.67 16.16
CA LEU A 231 14.18 11.25 17.45
C LEU A 231 12.71 10.85 17.34
N ILE A 232 11.95 11.55 16.49
CA ILE A 232 10.55 11.20 16.20
C ILE A 232 10.47 9.86 15.47
N LEU A 233 11.33 9.66 14.47
CA LEU A 233 11.37 8.43 13.69
C LEU A 233 11.73 7.20 14.52
N ASP A 234 12.64 7.34 15.48
CA ASP A 234 13.10 6.26 16.38
C ASP A 234 12.13 5.96 17.53
N GLY A 235 11.02 6.70 17.63
CA GLY A 235 10.10 6.63 18.76
C GLY A 235 10.60 7.44 19.94
N VAL A 236 10.07 8.66 20.08
CA VAL A 236 10.56 9.66 21.04
C VAL A 236 10.64 9.12 22.46
N LYS A 237 11.83 9.23 23.05
CA LYS A 237 12.05 9.13 24.50
C LYS A 237 12.31 10.53 25.05
N GLU A 238 11.47 11.01 25.97
CA GLU A 238 11.57 12.39 26.48
C GLU A 238 12.95 12.71 27.09
N GLU A 239 13.63 11.71 27.66
CA GLU A 239 15.01 11.82 28.15
C GLU A 239 16.01 12.18 27.04
N GLU A 240 15.84 11.63 25.83
CA GLU A 240 16.71 11.92 24.68
C GLU A 240 16.43 13.31 24.12
N VAL A 241 15.16 13.72 24.07
CA VAL A 241 14.80 15.09 23.67
C VAL A 241 15.40 16.10 24.66
N TRP A 242 15.26 15.85 25.96
CA TRP A 242 15.88 16.65 27.01
C TRP A 242 17.41 16.70 26.86
N ARG A 243 18.06 15.57 26.57
CA ARG A 243 19.52 15.49 26.36
C ARG A 243 20.00 16.38 25.20
N TYR A 244 19.24 16.44 24.11
CA TYR A 244 19.68 17.17 22.90
C TYR A 244 19.17 18.62 22.82
N TYR A 245 18.01 18.91 23.39
CA TYR A 245 17.29 20.19 23.29
C TYR A 245 17.05 20.90 24.63
N GLY A 246 17.41 20.27 25.76
CA GLY A 246 17.20 20.83 27.10
C GLY A 246 15.72 21.09 27.39
N ALA A 247 15.42 22.27 27.91
CA ALA A 247 14.04 22.70 28.22
C ALA A 247 13.33 23.47 27.09
N LYS A 248 13.99 23.69 25.94
CA LYS A 248 13.50 24.59 24.87
C LYS A 248 12.72 23.84 23.80
N TRP A 249 11.85 22.92 24.21
CA TRP A 249 10.99 22.16 23.31
C TRP A 249 9.62 21.90 23.95
N LYS A 250 8.61 21.65 23.11
CA LYS A 250 7.28 21.19 23.53
C LYS A 250 6.65 20.28 22.49
N LYS A 251 5.63 19.52 22.87
CA LYS A 251 4.75 18.84 21.90
C LYS A 251 3.90 19.89 21.20
N SER A 252 3.62 19.69 19.91
CA SER A 252 2.74 20.57 19.15
C SER A 252 1.30 20.41 19.61
N ASP A 253 0.60 21.52 19.76
CA ASP A 253 -0.83 21.54 20.10
C ASP A 253 -1.71 21.23 18.87
N LEU A 254 -1.14 21.31 17.65
CA LEU A 254 -1.86 21.20 16.38
C LEU A 254 -1.65 19.87 15.68
N ILE A 255 -0.44 19.30 15.75
CA ILE A 255 -0.08 18.09 15.01
C ILE A 255 0.29 16.99 16.00
N GLU A 256 -0.50 15.92 15.99
CA GLU A 256 -0.28 14.77 16.86
C GLU A 256 1.09 14.13 16.58
N GLY A 257 1.88 13.92 17.63
CA GLY A 257 3.23 13.36 17.55
C GLY A 257 4.29 14.33 17.04
N ALA A 258 3.95 15.59 16.78
CA ALA A 258 4.92 16.62 16.41
C ALA A 258 5.52 17.32 17.63
N TYR A 259 6.74 17.83 17.44
CA TYR A 259 7.52 18.52 18.46
C TYR A 259 8.03 19.84 17.90
N GLU A 260 8.01 20.86 18.73
CA GLU A 260 8.40 22.23 18.42
C GLU A 260 9.57 22.64 19.29
N ALA A 261 10.55 23.33 18.73
CA ALA A 261 11.69 23.87 19.46
C ALA A 261 12.13 25.21 18.88
N GLU A 262 12.74 26.02 19.74
CA GLU A 262 13.31 27.32 19.38
C GLU A 262 14.77 27.40 19.82
N GLU A 263 15.66 27.69 18.87
CA GLU A 263 17.09 27.69 19.10
C GLU A 263 17.80 28.77 18.28
N TYR A 264 18.88 29.31 18.84
CA TYR A 264 19.78 30.23 18.16
C TYR A 264 20.95 29.47 17.54
N PHE A 265 21.20 29.72 16.26
CA PHE A 265 22.27 29.13 15.49
C PHE A 265 23.25 30.22 15.06
N GLU A 266 24.36 30.33 15.79
CA GLU A 266 25.40 31.35 15.58
C GLU A 266 26.03 31.29 14.16
N HIS A 267 26.13 30.10 13.59
CA HIS A 267 26.79 29.87 12.29
C HIS A 267 25.86 30.02 11.08
N LEU A 268 24.57 30.34 11.27
CA LEU A 268 23.62 30.50 10.17
C LEU A 268 23.50 31.97 9.73
N GLY A 269 24.02 32.28 8.54
CA GLY A 269 24.10 33.66 8.04
C GLY A 269 25.24 34.45 8.71
N ASP A 270 25.28 35.76 8.47
CA ASP A 270 26.40 36.59 8.93
C ASP A 270 26.36 36.88 10.45
N ASP A 271 25.15 37.01 11.04
CA ASP A 271 24.94 37.38 12.45
C ASP A 271 24.26 36.26 13.29
N GLY A 272 24.23 35.04 12.77
CA GLY A 272 23.43 33.94 13.32
C GLY A 272 21.92 34.15 13.20
N LYS A 273 21.13 33.11 13.47
CA LYS A 273 19.66 33.14 13.32
C LYS A 273 18.95 32.41 14.46
N TRP A 274 17.88 33.00 14.96
CA TRP A 274 16.88 32.28 15.75
C TRP A 274 15.94 31.52 14.82
N LEU A 275 15.80 30.22 15.06
CA LEU A 275 14.88 29.36 14.35
C LEU A 275 13.87 28.77 15.32
N PHE A 276 12.60 28.99 15.01
CA PHE A 276 11.50 28.16 15.47
C PHE A 276 11.24 27.09 14.42
N PHE A 277 11.20 25.83 14.82
CA PHE A 277 10.94 24.73 13.89
C PHE A 277 10.05 23.66 14.53
N THR A 278 9.27 23.02 13.66
CA THR A 278 8.41 21.90 13.99
C THR A 278 8.89 20.67 13.23
N ALA A 279 9.05 19.56 13.92
CA ALA A 279 9.23 18.25 13.30
C ALA A 279 8.00 17.41 13.58
N ALA A 280 7.44 16.79 12.53
CA ALA A 280 6.23 15.99 12.61
C ALA A 280 6.44 14.66 11.87
N PRO A 281 5.89 13.55 12.37
CA PRO A 281 5.87 12.30 11.63
C PRO A 281 4.91 12.44 10.46
N ILE A 282 5.34 12.01 9.27
CA ILE A 282 4.42 11.77 8.17
C ILE A 282 3.92 10.34 8.34
N LYS A 283 2.69 10.22 8.86
CA LYS A 283 1.98 8.95 8.92
C LYS A 283 1.37 8.70 7.53
N ASN A 284 1.75 7.57 6.94
CA ASN A 284 1.32 7.02 5.66
C ASN A 284 1.85 7.76 4.41
N ALA A 285 2.74 7.07 3.69
CA ALA A 285 2.91 7.19 2.24
C ALA A 285 2.61 5.81 1.63
#